data_AF-A0AAD5C056-F1
#
_entry.id   AF-A0AAD5C056-F1
#
_cell.length_a   1.000
_cell.length_b   1.000
_cell.length_c   1.000
_cell.angle_alpha   90.00
_cell.angle_beta   90.00
_cell.angle_gamma   90.00
#
_symmetry.space_group_name_H-M   'P 1'
#
loop_
_entity.id
_entity.type
_entity.pdbx_description
1 polymer ?
#
loop_
_entity_poly.entity_id
_entity_poly.type
_entity_poly.pdbx_seq_one_letter_code
_entity_poly.pdbx_strand_id
1 'polypeptide(L)'
;MYGLSAAASTRVSNELGARNTERAKHAMTVTLKLSVLVALVIVLALGFGHNIWAGLFSDSPVIISEYASMTPLLVISIMVDSIQGVLSGV
;
A
#
# COMPACT_ATOMS: atom_id res chain seq x y z
N MET A 1 2.60 3.81 3.11
CA MET A 1 3.31 3.58 1.84
C MET A 1 4.42 4.58 1.56
N TYR A 2 4.44 5.70 2.28
CA TYR A 2 5.52 6.69 2.25
C TYR A 2 6.93 6.11 2.49
N GLY A 3 7.09 5.11 3.36
CA GLY A 3 8.41 4.47 3.59
C GLY A 3 8.96 3.76 2.34
N LEU A 4 8.10 3.04 1.60
CA LEU A 4 8.49 2.40 0.34
C LEU A 4 8.82 3.45 -0.72
N SER A 5 8.03 4.53 -0.77
CA SER A 5 8.23 5.66 -1.68
C SER A 5 9.56 6.39 -1.43
N ALA A 6 9.90 6.67 -0.16
CA ALA A 6 11.17 7.27 0.22
C ALA A 6 12.37 6.38 -0.17
N ALA A 7 12.28 5.07 0.10
CA ALA A 7 13.32 4.11 -0.30
C ALA A 7 13.50 4.05 -1.82
N ALA A 8 12.39 4.09 -2.57
CA ALA A 8 12.40 4.15 -4.03
C ALA A 8 13.05 5.43 -4.55
N SER A 9 12.68 6.58 -4.00
CA SER A 9 13.22 7.88 -4.36
C SER A 9 14.74 7.91 -4.16
N THR A 10 15.24 7.44 -3.01
CA THR A 10 16.69 7.33 -2.75
C THR A 10 17.37 6.40 -3.75
N ARG A 11 16.78 5.22 -4.04
CA ARG A 11 17.33 4.25 -4.99
C ARG A 11 17.38 4.80 -6.42
N VAL A 12 16.31 5.42 -6.89
CA VAL A 12 16.21 6.02 -8.23
C VAL A 12 17.17 7.20 -8.35
N SER A 13 17.21 8.07 -7.35
CA SER A 13 18.12 9.23 -7.31
C SER A 13 19.59 8.80 -7.33
N ASN A 14 19.98 7.75 -6.60
CA ASN A 14 21.34 7.23 -6.63
C ASN A 14 21.75 6.70 -8.01
N GLU A 15 20.88 5.94 -8.69
CA GLU A 15 21.16 5.41 -10.03
C GLU A 15 21.18 6.53 -11.09
N LEU A 16 20.31 7.53 -10.98
CA LEU A 16 20.34 8.73 -11.82
C LEU A 16 21.62 9.55 -11.60
N GLY A 17 22.05 9.74 -10.36
CA GLY A 17 23.30 10.41 -10.00
C GLY A 17 24.54 9.68 -10.54
N ALA A 18 24.48 8.36 -10.63
CA ALA A 18 25.48 7.52 -11.30
C ALA A 18 25.37 7.51 -12.84
N ARG A 19 24.47 8.32 -13.43
CA ARG A 19 24.13 8.36 -14.87
C ARG A 19 23.68 7.00 -15.42
N ASN A 20 23.09 6.16 -14.59
CA ASN A 20 22.58 4.83 -14.96
C ASN A 20 21.05 4.80 -15.03
N THR A 21 20.52 5.31 -16.15
CA THR A 21 19.07 5.44 -16.37
C THR A 21 18.33 4.10 -16.45
N GLU A 22 18.99 3.04 -16.92
CA GLU A 22 18.39 1.71 -16.99
C GLU A 22 18.18 1.10 -15.59
N ARG A 23 19.16 1.24 -14.68
CA ARG A 23 18.98 0.82 -13.29
C ARG A 23 17.95 1.67 -12.54
N ALA A 24 17.88 2.97 -12.84
CA ALA A 24 16.86 3.84 -12.28
C ALA A 24 15.44 3.38 -12.67
N LYS A 25 15.19 3.08 -13.95
CA LYS A 25 13.91 2.52 -14.42
C LYS A 25 13.61 1.18 -13.75
N HIS A 26 14.59 0.29 -13.66
CA HIS A 26 14.41 -1.00 -13.02
C HIS A 26 14.03 -0.87 -11.54
N ALA A 27 14.69 0.03 -10.81
CA ALA A 27 14.35 0.32 -9.41
C ALA A 27 12.91 0.84 -9.27
N MET A 28 12.45 1.70 -10.18
CA MET A 28 11.07 2.18 -10.22
C MET A 28 10.08 1.03 -10.47
N THR A 29 10.33 0.17 -11.46
CA THR A 29 9.45 -0.97 -11.78
C THR A 29 9.35 -1.96 -10.62
N VAL A 30 10.46 -2.30 -9.98
CA VAL A 30 10.47 -3.20 -8.81
C VAL A 30 9.68 -2.59 -7.65
N THR A 31 9.85 -1.29 -7.39
CA THR A 31 9.11 -0.59 -6.34
C THR A 31 7.61 -0.61 -6.61
N LEU A 32 7.19 -0.31 -7.84
CA LEU A 32 5.77 -0.32 -8.21
C LEU A 32 5.15 -1.71 -8.00
N LYS A 33 5.84 -2.77 -8.43
CA LYS A 33 5.40 -4.15 -8.19
C LYS A 33 5.29 -4.50 -6.72
N LEU A 34 6.30 -4.13 -5.92
CA LEU A 34 6.31 -4.39 -4.48
C LEU A 34 5.17 -3.63 -3.77
N SER A 35 4.89 -2.41 -4.21
CA SER A 35 3.78 -1.60 -3.70
C SER A 35 2.43 -2.26 -3.92
N VAL A 36 2.17 -2.73 -5.15
CA VAL A 36 0.94 -3.46 -5.48
C VAL A 36 0.82 -4.75 -4.65
N LEU A 37 1.93 -5.47 -4.46
CA LEU A 37 1.95 -6.67 -3.63
C LEU A 37 1.59 -6.36 -2.16
N VAL A 38 2.19 -5.33 -1.57
CA VAL A 38 1.92 -4.92 -0.19
C VAL A 38 0.46 -4.45 -0.04
N ALA A 39 -0.04 -3.66 -0.99
CA ALA A 39 -1.43 -3.23 -1.02
C ALA A 39 -2.38 -4.43 -1.07
N LEU A 40 -2.09 -5.42 -1.92
CA LEU A 40 -2.87 -6.66 -2.02
C LEU A 40 -2.88 -7.43 -0.70
N VAL A 41 -1.74 -7.56 -0.03
CA VAL A 41 -1.66 -8.25 1.28
C VAL A 41 -2.51 -7.53 2.33
N ILE A 42 -2.46 -6.19 2.40
CA ILE A 42 -3.27 -5.40 3.33
C ILE A 42 -4.77 -5.57 3.03
N VAL A 43 -5.14 -5.50 1.75
CA VAL A 43 -6.53 -5.69 1.31
C VAL A 43 -7.05 -7.07 1.66
N LEU A 44 -6.26 -8.13 1.44
CA LEU A 44 -6.64 -9.49 1.81
C LEU A 44 -6.78 -9.62 3.33
N ALA A 45 -5.84 -9.07 4.10
CA ALA A 45 -5.88 -9.10 5.56
C ALA A 45 -7.12 -8.38 6.13
N LEU A 46 -7.51 -7.25 5.53
CA LEU A 46 -8.71 -6.51 5.92
C LEU A 46 -9.97 -7.21 5.43
N GLY A 47 -10.05 -7.60 4.16
CA GLY A 47 -11.23 -8.23 3.59
C GLY A 47 -11.61 -9.53 4.28
N PHE A 48 -10.64 -10.42 4.52
CA PHE A 48 -10.88 -11.71 5.19
C PHE A 48 -10.82 -11.63 6.72
N GLY A 49 -10.11 -10.64 7.27
CA GLY A 49 -9.92 -10.49 8.72
C GLY A 49 -10.79 -9.42 9.37
N HIS A 50 -11.69 -8.74 8.65
CA HIS A 50 -12.37 -7.53 9.14
C HIS A 50 -13.06 -7.72 10.50
N ASN A 51 -13.69 -8.86 10.73
CA ASN A 51 -14.35 -9.15 12.02
C ASN A 51 -13.35 -9.32 13.17
N ILE A 52 -12.19 -9.93 12.90
CA ILE A 52 -11.11 -10.06 13.89
C ILE A 52 -10.57 -8.67 14.21
N TRP A 53 -10.30 -7.87 13.18
CA TRP A 53 -9.85 -6.48 13.34
C TRP A 53 -10.84 -5.65 14.16
N ALA A 54 -12.13 -5.66 13.82
CA ALA A 54 -13.15 -4.94 14.58
C ALA A 54 -13.26 -5.45 16.03
N GLY A 55 -13.16 -6.76 16.24
CA GLY A 55 -13.17 -7.40 17.55
C GLY A 55 -12.00 -7.01 18.46
N LEU A 56 -10.87 -6.56 17.91
CA LEU A 56 -9.78 -6.01 18.72
C LEU A 56 -10.13 -4.66 19.37
N PHE A 57 -11.10 -3.93 18.82
CA PHE A 57 -11.49 -2.59 19.29
C PHE A 57 -12.85 -2.58 19.99
N SER A 58 -13.74 -3.52 19.68
CA SER A 58 -15.10 -3.55 20.21
C SER A 58 -15.73 -4.93 20.15
N ASP A 59 -16.36 -5.34 21.25
CA ASP A 59 -17.20 -6.55 21.34
C ASP A 59 -18.65 -6.32 20.86
N SER A 60 -19.05 -5.08 20.57
CA SER A 60 -20.41 -4.77 20.10
C SER A 60 -20.65 -5.32 18.69
N PRO A 61 -21.67 -6.19 18.50
CA PRO A 61 -21.97 -6.75 17.18
C PRO A 61 -22.40 -5.69 16.17
N VAL A 62 -22.97 -4.57 16.63
CA VAL A 62 -23.36 -3.43 15.79
C VAL A 62 -22.11 -2.75 15.20
N ILE A 63 -21.07 -2.54 16.01
CA ILE A 63 -19.83 -1.92 15.54
C ILE A 63 -19.11 -2.83 14.55
N ILE A 64 -19.12 -4.14 14.80
CA ILE A 64 -18.52 -5.13 13.89
C ILE A 64 -19.25 -5.15 12.54
N SER A 65 -20.59 -5.11 12.52
CA SER A 65 -21.35 -5.08 11.26
C SER A 65 -21.15 -3.78 10.48
N GLU A 66 -21.09 -2.64 11.16
CA GLU A 66 -20.82 -1.35 10.52
C GLU A 66 -19.40 -1.31 9.93
N TYR A 67 -18.40 -1.84 10.64
CA TYR A 67 -17.05 -1.95 10.08
C TYR A 67 -17.00 -2.86 8.85
N ALA A 68 -17.71 -3.99 8.88
CA ALA A 68 -17.82 -4.89 7.74
C ALA A 68 -18.44 -4.20 6.51
N SER A 69 -19.46 -3.35 6.71
CA SER A 69 -20.12 -2.61 5.62
C SER A 69 -19.20 -1.60 4.95
N MET A 70 -18.26 -1.00 5.70
CA MET A 70 -17.27 -0.03 5.22
C MET A 70 -16.01 -0.66 4.62
N THR A 71 -15.73 -1.92 4.95
CA THR A 71 -14.51 -2.64 4.52
C THR A 71 -14.27 -2.63 2.99
N PRO A 72 -15.28 -2.79 2.11
CA PRO A 72 -15.07 -2.73 0.66
C PRO A 72 -14.57 -1.36 0.19
N LEU A 73 -15.13 -0.29 0.75
CA LEU A 73 -14.71 1.08 0.45
C LEU A 73 -13.28 1.34 0.93
N LEU A 74 -12.96 0.86 2.14
CA LEU A 74 -11.63 0.94 2.73
C LEU A 74 -10.57 0.26 1.86
N VAL A 75 -10.88 -0.94 1.37
CA VAL A 75 -10.02 -1.70 0.46
C VAL A 75 -9.71 -0.93 -0.82
N ILE A 76 -10.74 -0.38 -1.47
CA ILE A 76 -10.59 0.42 -2.70
C ILE A 76 -9.73 1.65 -2.43
N SER A 77 -10.00 2.36 -1.33
CA SER A 77 -9.25 3.55 -0.92
C SER A 77 -7.75 3.24 -0.74
N ILE A 78 -7.42 2.15 -0.03
CA ILE A 78 -6.03 1.74 0.19
C ILE A 78 -5.34 1.43 -1.14
N MET A 79 -5.99 0.73 -2.08
CA MET A 79 -5.39 0.45 -3.39
C MET A 79 -5.12 1.72 -4.20
N VAL A 80 -6.02 2.70 -4.12
CA VAL A 80 -5.86 3.98 -4.81
C VAL A 80 -4.74 4.83 -4.19
N ASP A 81 -4.70 4.94 -2.86
CA ASP A 81 -3.61 5.60 -2.11
C ASP A 81 -2.27 4.92 -2.40
N SER A 82 -2.28 3.59 -2.56
CA SER A 82 -1.09 2.80 -2.85
C SER A 82 -0.40 3.18 -4.14
N ILE A 83 -1.21 3.37 -5.19
CA ILE A 83 -0.73 3.78 -6.50
C ILE A 83 -0.25 5.23 -6.43
N GLN A 84 -1.04 6.12 -5.83
CA GLN A 84 -0.70 7.54 -5.69
C GLN A 84 0.60 7.76 -4.91
N GLY A 85 0.79 7.07 -3.78
CA GLY A 85 1.95 7.24 -2.92
C GLY A 85 3.27 6.78 -3.55
N VAL A 86 3.24 5.83 -4.49
CA VAL A 86 4.43 5.47 -5.27
C VAL A 86 4.68 6.47 -6.38
N LEU A 87 3.62 6.91 -7.07
CA LEU A 87 3.73 7.89 -8.15
C LEU A 87 4.14 9.28 -7.67
N SER A 88 3.90 9.64 -6.41
CA SER A 88 4.24 10.95 -5.86
C SER A 88 5.67 11.08 -5.32
N GLY A 89 6.38 9.98 -5.07
CA GLY A 89 7.77 10.00 -4.60
C GLY A 89 8.82 9.72 -5.67
N VAL A 90 8.38 9.55 -6.92
CA VAL A 90 9.24 9.47 -8.12
C VAL A 90 9.29 10.81 -8.84
#